data_AF-A0A970CIY5-F1
#
_entry.id   AF-A0A970CIY5-F1
#
_cell.length_a   1.000
_cell.length_b   1.000
_cell.length_c   1.000
_cell.angle_alpha   90.00
_cell.angle_beta   90.00
_cell.angle_gamma   90.00
#
_symmetry.space_group_name_H-M   'P 1'
#
loop_
_entity.id
_entity.type
_entity.pdbx_description
1 polymer ?
#
loop_
_entity_poly.entity_id
_entity_poly.type
_entity_poly.pdbx_seq_one_letter_code
_entity_poly.pdbx_strand_id
1 'polypeptide(L)'
;MDANEKFEYWLDIARYDLETAEAMLTSKRWLYVVFMCQQAIEKLAKGLYIIYIDDEVPRIHNINAIISKYSDKLVEKVDEDTKEFFRVLSSYYLNNRYPEYITHVSTQISESEANRILLKSKEVFAWLLTLKP
;
A
#
# COMPACT_ATOMS: atom_id res chain seq x y z
N MET A 1 -7.64 -7.82 -21.70
CA MET A 1 -8.26 -7.74 -20.37
C MET A 1 -9.04 -6.45 -20.28
N ASP A 2 -10.30 -6.53 -19.84
CA ASP A 2 -11.08 -5.34 -19.51
C ASP A 2 -10.59 -4.69 -18.21
N ALA A 3 -11.16 -3.52 -17.85
CA ALA A 3 -10.74 -2.78 -16.65
C ALA A 3 -10.96 -3.57 -15.34
N ASN A 4 -12.01 -4.39 -15.26
CA ASN A 4 -12.27 -5.22 -14.08
C ASN A 4 -11.26 -6.36 -13.99
N GLU A 5 -10.97 -7.07 -15.09
CA GLU A 5 -9.95 -8.11 -15.10
C GLU A 5 -8.57 -7.57 -14.71
N LYS A 6 -8.22 -6.36 -15.19
CA LYS A 6 -6.99 -5.68 -14.78
C LYS A 6 -7.02 -5.31 -13.29
N PHE A 7 -8.14 -4.81 -12.77
CA PHE A 7 -8.30 -4.52 -11.35
C PHE A 7 -8.11 -5.78 -10.49
N GLU A 8 -8.76 -6.89 -10.86
CA GLU A 8 -8.63 -8.16 -10.12
C GLU A 8 -7.17 -8.64 -10.09
N TYR A 9 -6.42 -8.51 -11.19
CA TYR A 9 -4.99 -8.79 -11.18
C TYR A 9 -4.23 -7.95 -10.12
N TRP A 10 -4.50 -6.65 -10.03
CA TRP A 10 -3.88 -5.79 -9.01
C TRP A 10 -4.35 -6.12 -7.60
N LEU A 11 -5.62 -6.49 -7.44
CA LEU A 11 -6.20 -6.90 -6.17
C LEU A 11 -5.56 -8.19 -5.65
N ASP A 12 -5.38 -9.20 -6.52
CA ASP A 12 -4.79 -10.48 -6.15
C ASP A 12 -3.37 -10.31 -5.63
N ILE A 13 -2.54 -9.55 -6.34
CA ILE A 13 -1.15 -9.28 -5.89
C ILE A 13 -1.12 -8.39 -4.64
N ALA A 14 -2.10 -7.49 -4.46
CA ALA A 14 -2.20 -6.65 -3.27
C ALA A 14 -2.62 -7.47 -2.04
N ARG A 15 -3.55 -8.43 -2.20
CA ARG A 15 -3.96 -9.37 -1.15
C ARG A 15 -2.82 -10.27 -0.73
N TYR A 16 -2.12 -10.85 -1.70
CA TYR A 16 -0.95 -11.69 -1.45
C TYR A 16 0.11 -10.95 -0.63
N ASP A 17 0.37 -9.68 -0.93
CA ASP A 17 1.31 -8.88 -0.17
C ASP A 17 0.84 -8.62 1.26
N LEU A 18 -0.46 -8.35 1.46
CA LEU A 18 -1.03 -8.12 2.78
C LEU A 18 -0.96 -9.39 3.66
N GLU A 19 -1.27 -10.56 3.09
CA GLU A 19 -1.09 -11.86 3.73
C GLU A 19 0.38 -12.13 4.03
N THR A 20 1.28 -11.77 3.12
CA THR A 20 2.73 -11.88 3.36
C THR A 20 3.17 -10.98 4.51
N ALA A 21 2.61 -9.78 4.66
CA ALA A 21 2.89 -8.90 5.79
C ALA A 21 2.52 -9.56 7.13
N GLU A 22 1.42 -10.31 7.19
CA GLU A 22 1.04 -11.11 8.37
C GLU A 22 2.07 -12.20 8.68
N ALA A 23 2.49 -12.96 7.66
CA ALA A 23 3.52 -13.99 7.81
C ALA A 23 4.86 -13.39 8.28
N MET A 24 5.22 -12.20 7.78
CA MET A 24 6.41 -11.47 8.21
C MET A 24 6.32 -11.03 9.66
N LEU A 25 5.12 -10.67 10.15
CA LEU A 25 4.90 -10.32 11.56
C LEU A 25 5.17 -11.55 12.45
N THR A 26 4.60 -12.71 12.11
CA THR A 26 4.84 -13.96 12.86
C THR A 26 6.31 -14.34 12.89
N SER A 27 7.02 -14.12 11.78
CA SER A 27 8.46 -14.38 11.69
C SER A 27 9.36 -13.28 12.30
N LYS A 28 8.77 -12.25 12.89
CA LYS A 28 9.46 -11.09 13.52
C LYS A 28 10.31 -10.27 12.56
N ARG A 29 9.93 -10.25 11.28
CA ARG A 29 10.60 -9.50 10.21
C ARG A 29 9.97 -8.13 10.04
N TRP A 30 10.10 -7.26 11.05
CA TRP A 30 9.37 -5.98 11.16
C TRP A 30 9.51 -5.06 9.95
N LEU A 31 10.72 -4.90 9.42
CA LEU A 31 10.94 -4.12 8.20
C LEU A 31 10.12 -4.66 7.02
N TYR A 32 10.06 -5.97 6.87
CA TYR A 32 9.30 -6.61 5.81
C TYR A 32 7.80 -6.52 6.05
N VAL A 33 7.32 -6.49 7.30
CA VAL A 33 5.90 -6.21 7.57
C VAL A 33 5.51 -4.87 6.97
N VAL A 34 6.27 -3.82 7.28
CA VAL A 34 5.97 -2.46 6.84
C VAL A 34 6.15 -2.30 5.32
N PHE A 35 7.19 -2.91 4.75
CA PHE A 35 7.40 -2.92 3.30
C PHE A 35 6.25 -3.62 2.56
N MET A 36 5.81 -4.78 3.03
CA MET A 36 4.70 -5.51 2.40
C MET A 36 3.36 -4.76 2.56
N CYS A 37 3.14 -4.07 3.68
CA CYS A 37 2.00 -3.16 3.84
C CYS A 37 2.02 -2.03 2.81
N GLN A 38 3.17 -1.41 2.58
CA GLN A 38 3.33 -0.37 1.56
C GLN A 38 3.01 -0.93 0.16
N GLN A 39 3.54 -2.10 -0.19
CA GLN A 39 3.28 -2.75 -1.48
C GLN A 39 1.80 -3.08 -1.69
N ALA A 40 1.15 -3.67 -0.69
CA ALA A 40 -0.27 -4.01 -0.74
C ALA A 40 -1.15 -2.79 -1.04
N ILE A 41 -0.95 -1.70 -0.30
CA ILE A 41 -1.72 -0.46 -0.46
C ILE A 41 -1.42 0.23 -1.80
N GLU A 42 -0.15 0.29 -2.21
CA GLU A 42 0.23 0.86 -3.52
C GLU A 42 -0.41 0.10 -4.68
N LYS A 43 -0.37 -1.24 -4.64
CA LYS A 43 -0.95 -2.10 -5.68
C LYS A 43 -2.47 -1.96 -5.76
N LEU A 44 -3.16 -1.91 -4.61
CA LEU A 44 -4.60 -1.68 -4.62
C LEU A 44 -4.97 -0.30 -5.16
N ALA A 45 -4.23 0.75 -4.78
CA ALA A 45 -4.43 2.09 -5.34
C ALA A 45 -4.21 2.11 -6.87
N LYS A 46 -3.24 1.35 -7.38
CA LYS A 46 -3.03 1.17 -8.83
C LYS A 46 -4.15 0.39 -9.51
N GLY A 47 -4.74 -0.59 -8.83
CA GLY A 47 -5.96 -1.24 -9.28
C GLY A 47 -7.11 -0.24 -9.44
N LEU A 48 -7.37 0.58 -8.43
CA LEU A 48 -8.40 1.64 -8.49
C LEU A 48 -8.13 2.65 -9.59
N TYR A 49 -6.86 3.02 -9.82
CA TYR A 49 -6.49 3.89 -10.94
C TYR A 49 -7.00 3.35 -12.28
N ILE A 50 -6.87 2.04 -12.53
CA ILE A 50 -7.37 1.42 -13.76
C ILE A 50 -8.88 1.54 -13.88
N ILE A 51 -9.62 1.34 -12.78
CA ILE A 51 -11.08 1.45 -12.80
C ILE A 51 -11.53 2.88 -13.11
N TYR A 52 -10.86 3.88 -12.54
CA TYR A 52 -11.29 5.28 -12.65
C TYR A 52 -10.75 6.01 -13.88
N ILE A 53 -9.57 5.65 -14.38
CA ILE A 53 -8.87 6.35 -15.45
C ILE A 53 -8.83 5.52 -16.75
N ASP A 54 -8.82 4.18 -16.65
CA ASP A 54 -8.66 3.23 -17.78
C ASP A 54 -7.47 3.57 -18.70
N ASP A 55 -6.33 3.89 -18.09
CA ASP A 55 -5.07 4.21 -18.78
C ASP A 55 -3.89 3.40 -18.19
N GLU A 56 -2.69 3.56 -18.77
CA GLU A 56 -1.47 2.92 -18.29
C GLU A 56 -1.16 3.36 -16.85
N VAL A 57 -1.00 2.37 -15.96
CA VAL A 57 -0.72 2.61 -14.54
C VAL A 57 0.60 3.40 -14.40
N PRO A 58 0.60 4.54 -13.70
CA PRO A 58 1.79 5.36 -13.58
C PRO A 58 2.91 4.63 -12.82
N ARG A 59 4.15 4.83 -13.26
CA ARG A 59 5.36 4.34 -12.58
C ARG A 59 5.73 5.22 -11.38
N ILE A 60 4.79 5.34 -10.46
CA ILE A 60 4.89 6.12 -9.22
C ILE A 60 4.70 5.17 -8.03
N HIS A 61 5.44 5.39 -6.94
CA HIS A 61 5.36 4.59 -5.70
C HIS A 61 4.77 5.37 -4.52
N ASN A 62 4.63 6.69 -4.67
CA ASN A 62 3.97 7.51 -3.67
C ASN A 62 2.45 7.32 -3.78
N ILE A 63 1.85 6.74 -2.73
CA ILE A 63 0.44 6.36 -2.71
C ILE A 63 -0.48 7.59 -2.87
N ASN A 64 -0.18 8.69 -2.18
CA ASN A 64 -0.93 9.95 -2.31
C ASN A 64 -0.90 10.50 -3.76
N ALA A 65 0.24 10.40 -4.43
CA ALA A 65 0.39 10.85 -5.81
C ALA A 65 -0.34 9.96 -6.83
N ILE A 66 -0.58 8.68 -6.51
CA ILE A 66 -1.40 7.77 -7.33
C ILE A 66 -2.88 8.13 -7.13
N ILE A 67 -3.35 8.21 -5.88
CA ILE A 67 -4.74 8.49 -5.55
C ILE A 67 -5.19 9.87 -6.05
N SER A 68 -4.31 10.88 -5.99
CA SER A 68 -4.62 12.23 -6.47
C SER A 68 -4.96 12.29 -7.97
N LYS A 69 -4.62 11.27 -8.76
CA LYS A 69 -4.98 11.18 -10.17
C LYS A 69 -6.45 10.90 -10.41
N TYR A 70 -7.16 10.34 -9.43
CA TYR A 70 -8.58 9.98 -9.53
C TYR A 70 -9.40 10.42 -8.31
N SER A 71 -8.82 11.24 -7.42
CA SER A 71 -9.46 11.63 -6.16
C SER A 71 -10.75 12.43 -6.33
N ASP A 72 -10.92 13.11 -7.46
CA ASP A 72 -12.12 13.86 -7.84
C ASP A 72 -13.31 12.94 -8.21
N LYS A 73 -13.03 11.68 -8.54
CA LYS A 73 -14.02 10.66 -8.92
C LYS A 73 -14.47 9.77 -7.76
N LEU A 74 -13.80 9.87 -6.60
CA LEU A 74 -14.11 9.04 -5.44
C LEU A 74 -15.45 9.44 -4.81
N VAL A 75 -16.22 8.43 -4.40
CA VAL A 75 -17.47 8.61 -3.63
C VAL A 75 -17.24 9.22 -2.24
N GLU A 76 -16.03 9.04 -1.71
CA GLU A 76 -15.59 9.55 -0.42
C GLU A 76 -14.18 10.15 -0.54
N LYS A 77 -13.94 11.28 0.12
CA LYS A 77 -12.62 11.93 0.13
C LYS A 77 -11.67 11.18 1.07
N VAL A 78 -10.41 11.10 0.67
CA VAL A 78 -9.34 10.66 1.58
C VAL A 78 -9.17 11.69 2.68
N ASP A 79 -9.34 11.29 3.93
CA ASP A 79 -9.08 12.15 5.10
C ASP A 79 -7.58 12.40 5.33
N GLU A 80 -7.25 13.38 6.18
CA GLU A 80 -5.86 13.76 6.44
C GLU A 80 -5.07 12.68 7.19
N ASP A 81 -5.73 11.93 8.09
CA ASP A 81 -5.09 10.84 8.84
C ASP A 81 -4.62 9.71 7.90
N THR A 82 -5.45 9.39 6.91
CA THR A 82 -5.17 8.39 5.87
C THR A 82 -4.09 8.89 4.92
N LYS A 83 -4.09 10.18 4.54
CA LYS A 83 -3.00 10.77 3.74
C LYS A 83 -1.67 10.74 4.46
N GLU A 84 -1.64 11.03 5.75
CA GLU A 84 -0.41 10.96 6.55
C GLU A 84 0.05 9.50 6.67
N PHE A 85 -0.87 8.56 6.86
CA PHE A 85 -0.56 7.14 6.84
C PHE A 85 0.06 6.69 5.50
N PHE A 86 -0.47 7.16 4.36
CA PHE A 86 0.11 6.91 3.05
C PHE A 86 1.51 7.51 2.89
N ARG A 87 1.78 8.67 3.51
CA ARG A 87 3.11 9.28 3.53
C ARG A 87 4.09 8.41 4.32
N VAL A 88 3.69 7.94 5.49
CA VAL A 88 4.46 7.00 6.31
C VAL A 88 4.76 5.74 5.52
N LEU A 89 3.77 5.06 4.94
CA LEU A 89 4.00 3.87 4.12
C LEU A 89 4.96 4.16 2.95
N SER A 90 4.74 5.24 2.20
CA SER A 90 5.57 5.59 1.04
C SER A 90 7.04 5.85 1.42
N SER A 91 7.33 6.25 2.66
CA SER A 91 8.71 6.41 3.16
C SER A 91 9.45 5.08 3.34
N TYR A 92 8.69 3.99 3.53
CA TYR A 92 9.22 2.63 3.64
C TYR A 92 9.31 1.92 2.29
N TYR A 93 9.02 2.62 1.18
CA TYR A 93 9.32 2.07 -0.13
C TYR A 93 10.85 1.89 -0.27
N LEU A 94 11.30 0.65 -0.10
CA LEU A 94 12.71 0.29 -0.18
C LEU A 94 13.14 0.29 -1.65
N ASN A 95 13.61 1.44 -2.13
CA ASN A 95 14.49 1.46 -3.29
C ASN A 95 15.80 0.81 -2.84
N ASN A 96 15.91 -0.49 -3.10
CA ASN A 96 16.88 -1.50 -2.63
C ASN A 96 18.38 -1.19 -2.86
N ARG A 97 18.82 0.05 -2.70
CA ARG A 97 20.12 0.55 -3.18
C ARG A 97 21.24 0.39 -2.15
N TYR A 98 20.94 0.30 -0.85
CA TYR A 98 21.98 0.25 0.21
C TYR A 98 21.64 -0.66 1.41
N PRO A 99 22.40 -1.76 1.62
CA PRO A 99 22.23 -2.64 2.78
C PRO A 99 22.40 -1.97 4.15
N GLU A 100 23.23 -0.92 4.27
CA GLU A 100 23.38 -0.21 5.54
C GLU A 100 22.10 0.54 5.93
N TYR A 101 21.39 1.11 4.95
CA TYR A 101 20.11 1.78 5.15
C TYR A 101 19.03 0.81 5.63
N ILE A 102 18.95 -0.37 4.99
CA ILE A 102 18.05 -1.45 5.39
C ILE A 102 18.33 -1.87 6.84
N THR A 103 19.61 -2.04 7.19
CA THR A 103 20.02 -2.39 8.55
C THR A 103 19.61 -1.31 9.54
N HIS A 104 19.89 -0.04 9.24
CA HIS A 104 19.53 1.08 10.10
C HIS A 104 18.02 1.19 10.34
N VAL A 105 17.22 1.19 9.27
CA VAL A 105 15.75 1.29 9.38
C VAL A 105 15.17 0.07 10.11
N SER A 106 15.70 -1.13 9.85
CA SER A 106 15.23 -2.35 10.52
C SER A 106 15.37 -2.30 12.04
N THR A 107 16.42 -1.62 12.54
CA THR A 107 16.64 -1.46 14.00
C THR A 107 15.71 -0.46 14.66
N GLN A 108 15.00 0.37 13.87
CA GLN A 108 14.10 1.40 14.38
C GLN A 108 12.63 0.96 14.45
N ILE A 109 12.27 -0.14 13.78
CA ILE A 109 10.89 -0.63 13.76
C ILE A 109 10.70 -1.65 14.89
N SER A 110 9.92 -1.27 15.90
CA SER A 110 9.52 -2.18 16.98
C SER A 110 8.42 -3.15 16.53
N GLU A 111 8.23 -4.23 17.28
CA GLU A 111 7.08 -5.14 17.13
C GLU A 111 5.74 -4.39 17.23
N SER A 112 5.62 -3.51 18.22
CA SER A 112 4.40 -2.70 18.42
C SER A 112 4.10 -1.80 17.23
N GLU A 113 5.12 -1.20 16.62
CA GLU A 113 4.98 -0.33 15.46
C GLU A 113 4.64 -1.13 14.20
N ALA A 114 5.31 -2.25 13.96
CA ALA A 114 4.98 -3.15 12.86
C ALA A 114 3.54 -3.66 12.94
N ASN A 115 3.10 -4.07 14.13
CA ASN A 115 1.73 -4.52 14.35
C ASN A 115 0.72 -3.39 14.14
N ARG A 116 1.00 -2.17 14.63
CA ARG A 116 0.15 -0.99 14.44
C ARG A 116 0.01 -0.63 12.96
N ILE A 117 1.11 -0.63 12.21
CA ILE A 117 1.11 -0.38 10.76
C ILE A 117 0.32 -1.45 10.02
N LEU A 118 0.50 -2.73 10.37
CA LEU A 118 -0.25 -3.82 9.73
C LEU A 118 -1.75 -3.70 9.97
N LEU A 119 -2.17 -3.47 11.22
CA LEU A 119 -3.59 -3.28 11.55
C LEU A 119 -4.19 -2.10 10.79
N LYS A 120 -3.50 -0.94 10.79
CA LYS A 120 -3.97 0.23 10.05
C LYS A 120 -4.00 -0.01 8.54
N SER A 121 -3.04 -0.77 8.01
CA SER A 121 -3.03 -1.17 6.59
C SER A 121 -4.24 -2.03 6.24
N LYS A 122 -4.64 -2.98 7.10
CA LYS A 122 -5.85 -3.80 6.87
C LYS A 122 -7.11 -2.94 6.85
N GLU A 123 -7.24 -1.99 7.77
CA GLU A 123 -8.36 -1.04 7.80
C GLU A 123 -8.44 -0.22 6.50
N VAL A 124 -7.32 0.37 6.11
CA VAL A 124 -7.24 1.22 4.91
C VAL A 124 -7.41 0.40 3.63
N PHE A 125 -6.90 -0.84 3.59
CA PHE A 125 -7.13 -1.77 2.48
C PHE A 125 -8.61 -2.08 2.32
N ALA A 126 -9.32 -2.38 3.42
CA ALA A 126 -10.75 -2.62 3.39
C ALA A 126 -11.54 -1.38 2.92
N TRP A 127 -11.16 -0.19 3.39
CA TRP A 127 -11.74 1.06 2.91
C TRP A 127 -11.47 1.33 1.42
N LEU A 128 -10.25 1.11 0.92
CA LEU A 128 -9.95 1.25 -0.50
C LEU A 128 -10.82 0.33 -1.37
N LEU A 129 -11.16 -0.87 -0.89
CA LEU A 129 -12.08 -1.76 -1.60
C LEU A 129 -13.49 -1.18 -1.73
N THR A 130 -13.97 -0.41 -0.75
CA THR A 130 -15.29 0.23 -0.83
C THR A 130 -15.32 1.41 -1.80
N LEU A 131 -14.15 1.87 -2.26
CA LEU A 131 -14.04 2.92 -3.27
C LEU A 131 -14.14 2.38 -4.70
N LYS A 132 -14.19 1.07 -4.93
CA LYS A 132 -14.47 0.55 -6.27
C LYS A 132 -15.95 0.83 -6.60
N PRO A 133 -16.27 1.48 -7.73
CA PRO A 133 -17.65 1.70 -8.17
C PRO A 133 -18.37 0.41 -8.56
#